data_AF-A0A1G1W8U1-F1
#
_entry.id   AF-A0A1G1W8U1-F1
#
_cell.length_a   1.000
_cell.length_b   1.000
_cell.length_c   1.000
_cell.angle_alpha   90.00
_cell.angle_beta   90.00
_cell.angle_gamma   90.00
#
_symmetry.space_group_name_H-M   'P 1'
#
loop_
_entity.id
_entity.type
_entity.pdbx_description
1 polymer ?
#
loop_
_entity_poly.entity_id
_entity_poly.type
_entity_poly.pdbx_seq_one_letter_code
_entity_poly.pdbx_strand_id
1 'polypeptide(L)'
;MTARLVKGVYGTYLAPFEGPFGLRYGQRRKWYIHNNAGWYNSEGEKLGWGDLNIEDIQRIASELLPGEVFIILSEQDTSWQHDRMDAPGIEYCAFKCHCIILPGKVYKVVGHEYETADEDVEDQGLAVTLVSRSRARELLSQPTNA
;
A
#
# COMPACT_ATOMS: atom_id res chain seq x y z
N MET A 1 -2.34 -2.14 21.34
CA MET A 1 -1.13 -2.78 20.80
C MET A 1 -1.18 -2.59 19.30
N THR A 2 -0.24 -1.85 18.72
CA THR A 2 -0.15 -1.71 17.26
C THR A 2 0.50 -2.99 16.73
N ALA A 3 -0.22 -3.74 15.89
CA ALA A 3 0.26 -5.01 15.36
C ALA A 3 1.14 -4.78 14.12
N ARG A 4 2.23 -5.54 14.01
CA ARG A 4 3.14 -5.47 12.86
C ARG A 4 2.48 -5.99 11.57
N LEU A 5 2.85 -5.40 10.44
CA LEU A 5 2.38 -5.79 9.10
C LEU A 5 3.11 -7.04 8.58
N VAL A 6 2.60 -8.19 8.99
CA VAL A 6 3.05 -9.51 8.52
C VAL A 6 1.98 -10.18 7.66
N LYS A 7 2.39 -11.12 6.82
CA LYS A 7 1.45 -11.94 6.04
C LYS A 7 0.37 -12.56 6.94
N GLY A 8 -0.89 -12.48 6.49
CA GLY A 8 -2.03 -13.07 7.20
C GLY A 8 -2.60 -12.22 8.34
N VAL A 9 -2.08 -11.00 8.56
CA VAL A 9 -2.56 -10.09 9.62
C VAL A 9 -4.04 -9.70 9.49
N TYR A 10 -4.64 -9.84 8.30
CA TYR A 10 -6.06 -9.62 8.03
C TYR A 10 -6.88 -10.90 7.88
N GLY A 11 -6.29 -12.06 8.18
CA GLY A 11 -6.90 -13.38 7.94
C GLY A 11 -6.81 -13.82 6.49
N THR A 12 -7.79 -14.61 6.04
CA THR A 12 -7.88 -15.10 4.67
C THR A 12 -9.21 -14.73 4.05
N TYR A 13 -9.34 -14.95 2.74
CA TYR A 13 -10.63 -14.78 2.05
C TYR A 13 -11.78 -15.57 2.70
N LEU A 14 -11.49 -16.77 3.21
CA LEU A 14 -12.51 -17.66 3.81
C LEU A 14 -12.79 -17.36 5.28
N ALA A 15 -11.86 -16.69 5.96
CA ALA A 15 -11.96 -16.34 7.38
C ALA A 15 -11.36 -14.94 7.62
N PRO A 16 -12.03 -13.89 7.10
CA PRO A 16 -11.56 -12.53 7.32
C PRO A 16 -11.85 -12.11 8.76
N PHE A 17 -10.95 -11.31 9.32
CA PHE A 17 -11.22 -10.58 10.56
C PHE A 17 -10.68 -9.15 10.44
N GLU A 18 -11.04 -8.30 11.39
CA GLU A 18 -10.56 -6.93 11.44
C GLU A 18 -9.13 -6.89 11.96
N GLY A 19 -8.21 -6.48 11.09
CA GLY A 19 -6.79 -6.34 11.40
C GLY A 19 -6.41 -4.90 11.75
N PRO A 20 -5.12 -4.55 11.64
CA PRO A 20 -4.63 -3.18 11.80
C PRO A 20 -5.45 -2.15 11.02
N PHE A 21 -5.51 -0.93 11.55
CA PHE A 21 -6.18 0.21 10.90
C PHE A 21 -7.70 0.00 10.66
N GLY A 22 -8.30 -1.02 11.29
CA GLY A 22 -9.72 -1.36 11.11
C GLY A 22 -10.04 -1.93 9.73
N LEU A 23 -9.03 -2.44 9.01
CA LEU A 23 -9.23 -3.03 7.68
C LEU A 23 -9.65 -4.50 7.78
N ARG A 24 -10.42 -4.94 6.78
CA ARG A 24 -10.85 -6.33 6.61
C ARG A 24 -10.53 -6.83 5.22
N TYR A 25 -10.07 -8.07 5.14
CA TYR A 25 -9.80 -8.74 3.88
C TYR A 25 -11.07 -8.80 3.01
N GLY A 26 -10.98 -8.30 1.78
CA GLY A 26 -12.10 -8.21 0.83
C GLY A 26 -13.11 -7.09 1.12
N GLN A 27 -12.77 -6.12 1.97
CA GLN A 27 -13.71 -5.04 2.31
C GLN A 27 -14.15 -4.24 1.08
N ARG A 28 -15.41 -3.78 1.11
CA ARG A 28 -15.96 -2.85 0.13
C ARG A 28 -16.30 -1.52 0.79
N ARG A 29 -15.98 -0.41 0.12
CA ARG A 29 -16.28 0.95 0.58
C ARG A 29 -17.17 1.65 -0.44
N LYS A 30 -18.05 2.55 0.03
CA LYS A 30 -18.92 3.32 -0.86
C LYS A 30 -18.17 4.46 -1.60
N TRP A 31 -17.14 5.00 -0.95
CA TRP A 31 -16.38 6.17 -1.42
C TRP A 31 -14.88 5.84 -1.43
N TYR A 32 -14.46 4.91 -2.29
CA TYR A 32 -13.07 4.49 -2.38
C TYR A 32 -12.25 5.40 -3.29
N ILE A 33 -10.96 5.50 -2.99
CA ILE A 33 -9.94 6.05 -3.90
C ILE A 33 -9.07 4.94 -4.51
N HIS A 34 -9.05 3.77 -3.87
CA HIS A 34 -8.46 2.55 -4.42
C HIS A 34 -9.52 1.45 -4.44
N ASN A 35 -9.95 1.06 -5.65
CA ASN A 35 -10.92 -0.02 -5.87
C ASN A 35 -10.21 -1.37 -5.83
N ASN A 36 -10.73 -2.32 -5.05
CA ASN A 36 -10.29 -3.72 -5.04
C ASN A 36 -8.76 -3.89 -5.05
N ALA A 37 -8.06 -3.05 -4.29
CA ALA A 37 -6.61 -2.95 -4.35
C ALA A 37 -5.94 -4.03 -3.53
N GLY A 38 -4.77 -4.51 -3.96
CA GLY A 38 -3.93 -5.40 -3.19
C GLY A 38 -3.03 -4.63 -2.22
N TRP A 39 -2.87 -5.14 -1.01
CA TRP A 39 -2.08 -4.51 0.05
C TRP A 39 -0.88 -5.37 0.40
N TYR A 40 0.30 -4.77 0.50
CA TYR A 40 1.58 -5.48 0.69
C TYR A 40 2.48 -4.81 1.73
N ASN A 41 3.38 -5.57 2.35
CA ASN A 41 4.40 -5.09 3.29
C ASN A 41 5.77 -4.83 2.63
N SER A 42 6.80 -4.53 3.43
CA SER A 42 8.19 -4.26 2.98
C SER A 42 8.84 -5.45 2.26
N GLU A 43 8.42 -6.67 2.58
CA GLU A 43 8.94 -7.88 1.97
C GLU A 43 8.25 -8.17 0.62
N GLY A 44 7.24 -7.37 0.26
CA GLY A 44 6.36 -7.64 -0.87
C GLY A 44 5.45 -8.85 -0.63
N GLU A 45 5.12 -9.15 0.62
CA GLU A 45 4.10 -10.14 0.98
C GLU A 45 2.72 -9.50 0.99
N LYS A 46 1.74 -10.22 0.46
CA LYS A 46 0.35 -9.78 0.44
C LYS A 46 -0.22 -9.86 1.86
N LEU A 47 -0.68 -8.72 2.34
CA LEU A 47 -1.40 -8.58 3.60
C LEU A 47 -2.88 -8.86 3.41
N GLY A 48 -3.46 -8.31 2.34
CA GLY A 48 -4.88 -8.35 2.06
C GLY A 48 -5.26 -7.75 0.71
N TRP A 49 -6.55 -7.56 0.52
CA TRP A 49 -7.08 -6.75 -0.57
C TRP A 49 -8.43 -6.14 -0.20
N GLY A 50 -8.84 -5.12 -0.92
CA GLY A 50 -10.14 -4.48 -0.74
C GLY A 50 -10.10 -3.01 -1.10
N ASP A 51 -11.23 -2.36 -0.92
CA ASP A 51 -11.39 -0.94 -1.16
C ASP A 51 -10.76 -0.11 -0.03
N LEU A 52 -10.09 0.99 -0.38
CA LEU A 52 -9.59 1.98 0.58
C LEU A 52 -10.16 3.36 0.26
N ASN A 53 -10.65 4.06 1.29
CA ASN A 53 -11.03 5.47 1.23
C ASN A 53 -9.93 6.36 1.84
N ILE A 54 -10.11 7.67 1.80
CA ILE A 54 -9.13 8.65 2.31
C ILE A 54 -8.87 8.44 3.80
N GLU A 55 -9.92 8.18 4.59
CA GLU A 55 -9.80 7.97 6.03
C GLU A 55 -8.97 6.73 6.37
N ASP A 56 -9.09 5.66 5.58
CA ASP A 56 -8.25 4.48 5.73
C ASP A 56 -6.78 4.81 5.44
N ILE A 57 -6.48 5.56 4.37
CA ILE A 57 -5.10 5.97 4.04
C ILE A 57 -4.49 6.86 5.12
N GLN A 58 -5.24 7.85 5.61
CA GLN A 58 -4.81 8.72 6.70
C GLN A 58 -4.54 7.93 7.97
N ARG A 59 -5.42 6.99 8.32
CA ARG A 59 -5.26 6.13 9.50
C ARG A 59 -3.99 5.29 9.38
N ILE A 60 -3.79 4.61 8.25
CA ILE A 60 -2.59 3.82 7.98
C ILE A 60 -1.35 4.71 8.18
N ALA A 61 -1.28 5.87 7.51
CA ALA A 61 -0.13 6.76 7.64
C ALA A 61 0.15 7.20 9.09
N SER A 62 -0.90 7.47 9.87
CA SER A 62 -0.76 7.91 11.27
C SER A 62 -0.42 6.80 12.28
N GLU A 63 -0.80 5.55 11.98
CA GLU A 63 -0.67 4.42 12.90
C GLU A 63 0.45 3.44 12.51
N LEU A 64 1.04 3.59 11.32
CA LEU A 64 2.12 2.74 10.83
C LEU A 64 3.37 2.84 11.73
N LEU A 65 3.96 1.70 12.08
CA LEU A 65 5.14 1.70 12.96
C LEU A 65 6.41 2.13 12.20
N PRO A 66 7.41 2.70 12.90
CA PRO A 66 8.73 2.90 12.32
C PRO A 66 9.27 1.60 11.70
N GLY A 67 9.80 1.69 10.48
CA GLY A 67 10.32 0.53 9.76
C GLY A 67 9.25 -0.30 9.03
N GLU A 68 7.98 0.12 9.03
CA GLU A 68 6.95 -0.52 8.22
C GLU A 68 6.60 0.30 6.98
N VAL A 69 6.11 -0.39 5.97
CA VAL A 69 5.55 0.19 4.75
C VAL A 69 4.26 -0.51 4.40
N PHE A 70 3.28 0.26 3.94
CA PHE A 70 2.04 -0.27 3.38
C PHE A 70 1.98 0.10 1.90
N ILE A 71 2.03 -0.91 1.04
CA ILE A 71 2.13 -0.74 -0.42
C ILE A 71 0.80 -1.11 -1.05
N ILE A 72 0.33 -0.27 -1.98
CA ILE A 72 -0.95 -0.46 -2.66
C ILE A 72 -0.72 -0.68 -4.16
N LEU A 73 -1.23 -1.81 -4.64
CA LEU A 73 -1.24 -2.20 -6.05
C LEU A 73 -2.66 -2.14 -6.60
N SER A 74 -2.79 -1.88 -7.91
CA SER A 74 -4.09 -1.80 -8.56
C SER A 74 -4.81 -3.15 -8.53
N GLU A 75 -6.13 -3.16 -8.70
CA GLU A 75 -6.89 -4.40 -8.89
C GLU A 75 -6.28 -5.24 -10.03
N GLN A 76 -5.91 -4.61 -11.15
CA GLN A 76 -5.35 -5.31 -12.30
C GLN A 76 -4.02 -6.01 -11.97
N ASP A 77 -3.11 -5.33 -11.28
CA ASP A 77 -1.82 -5.91 -10.89
C ASP A 77 -1.97 -6.96 -9.78
N THR A 78 -3.10 -6.94 -9.06
CA THR A 78 -3.42 -7.90 -7.98
C THR A 78 -4.18 -9.13 -8.48
N SER A 79 -5.04 -8.99 -9.49
CA SER A 79 -5.98 -10.02 -9.97
C SER A 79 -5.47 -10.84 -11.15
N TRP A 80 -4.67 -10.27 -12.05
CA TRP A 80 -4.26 -10.98 -13.27
C TRP A 80 -3.17 -12.03 -13.04
N GLN A 81 -2.77 -12.29 -11.79
CA GLN A 81 -1.74 -13.28 -11.43
C GLN A 81 -2.23 -14.27 -10.34
N HIS A 82 -3.53 -14.53 -10.31
CA HIS A 82 -4.33 -15.02 -9.18
C HIS A 82 -3.89 -16.29 -8.42
N ASP A 83 -2.91 -17.08 -8.87
CA ASP A 83 -2.57 -18.34 -8.20
C ASP A 83 -1.18 -18.38 -7.54
N ARG A 84 -0.34 -17.33 -7.66
CA ARG A 84 1.07 -17.37 -7.19
C ARG A 84 1.62 -16.13 -6.48
N MET A 85 0.82 -15.10 -6.24
CA MET A 85 1.31 -13.78 -5.81
C MET A 85 1.00 -13.40 -4.36
N ASP A 86 1.03 -14.37 -3.45
CA ASP A 86 1.02 -14.07 -2.01
C ASP A 86 2.31 -13.37 -1.56
N ALA A 87 3.40 -13.51 -2.30
CA ALA A 87 4.69 -12.90 -2.00
C ALA A 87 5.49 -12.67 -3.29
N PRO A 88 5.07 -11.75 -4.18
CA PRO A 88 5.79 -11.43 -5.41
C PRO A 88 7.16 -10.79 -5.19
N GLY A 89 7.46 -10.37 -3.96
CA GLY A 89 8.70 -9.69 -3.59
C GLY A 89 8.62 -8.19 -3.83
N ILE A 90 9.45 -7.47 -3.08
CA ILE A 90 9.45 -6.00 -3.04
C ILE A 90 9.75 -5.36 -4.40
N GLU A 91 10.58 -5.99 -5.23
CA GLU A 91 10.90 -5.51 -6.58
C GLU A 91 9.65 -5.43 -7.47
N TYR A 92 8.79 -6.44 -7.39
CA TYR A 92 7.52 -6.41 -8.11
C TYR A 92 6.61 -5.30 -7.56
N CYS A 93 6.49 -5.21 -6.24
CA CYS A 93 5.68 -4.18 -5.59
C CYS A 93 6.15 -2.78 -5.97
N ALA A 94 7.46 -2.52 -5.98
CA ALA A 94 8.03 -1.24 -6.40
C ALA A 94 7.78 -0.96 -7.89
N PHE A 95 7.82 -1.99 -8.73
CA PHE A 95 7.50 -1.85 -10.15
C PHE A 95 6.03 -1.51 -10.39
N LYS A 96 5.10 -2.08 -9.63
CA LYS A 96 3.65 -2.01 -9.89
C LYS A 96 2.85 -1.09 -8.98
N CYS A 97 3.39 -0.65 -7.85
CA CYS A 97 2.66 0.16 -6.89
C CYS A 97 2.17 1.48 -7.50
N HIS A 98 1.02 1.94 -7.04
CA HIS A 98 0.52 3.27 -7.34
C HIS A 98 0.50 4.17 -6.10
N CYS A 99 0.60 3.57 -4.90
CA CYS A 99 0.70 4.29 -3.65
C CYS A 99 1.61 3.54 -2.68
N ILE A 100 2.43 4.28 -1.95
CA ILE A 100 3.30 3.81 -0.87
C ILE A 100 2.97 4.66 0.36
N ILE A 101 2.76 4.02 1.50
CA ILE A 101 2.53 4.71 2.77
C ILE A 101 3.68 4.35 3.72
N LEU A 102 4.37 5.38 4.18
CA LEU A 102 5.37 5.33 5.24
C LEU A 102 4.80 6.03 6.49
N PRO A 103 5.44 5.86 7.67
CA PRO A 103 4.97 6.53 8.88
C PRO A 103 4.87 8.05 8.68
N GLY A 104 3.64 8.56 8.81
CA GLY A 104 3.29 9.97 8.64
C GLY A 104 3.31 10.51 7.20
N LYS A 105 3.55 9.67 6.18
CA LYS A 105 3.71 10.16 4.80
C LYS A 105 3.11 9.23 3.74
N VAL A 106 2.42 9.83 2.77
CA VAL A 106 1.78 9.12 1.66
C VAL A 106 2.44 9.56 0.36
N TYR A 107 2.80 8.59 -0.47
CA TYR A 107 3.42 8.80 -1.76
C TYR A 107 2.54 8.22 -2.86
N LYS A 108 2.20 9.02 -3.87
CA LYS A 108 1.48 8.58 -5.06
C LYS A 108 2.46 8.42 -6.22
N VAL A 109 2.52 7.22 -6.79
CA VAL A 109 3.44 6.91 -7.89
C VAL A 109 2.77 7.29 -9.19
N VAL A 110 3.29 8.33 -9.85
CA VAL A 110 2.76 8.83 -11.12
C VAL A 110 3.46 8.15 -12.30
N GLY A 111 2.68 7.78 -13.31
CA GLY A 111 3.16 7.07 -14.48
C GLY A 111 3.35 8.02 -15.65
N HIS A 112 4.58 8.48 -15.84
CA HIS A 112 5.24 8.74 -17.13
C HIS A 112 6.72 8.99 -16.82
N GLU A 113 7.60 8.76 -17.80
CA GLU A 113 9.07 8.89 -17.74
C GLU A 113 9.59 10.30 -17.44
N TYR A 114 8.77 11.18 -16.87
CA TYR A 114 9.23 12.45 -16.36
C TYR A 114 9.86 12.21 -14.99
N GLU A 115 11.15 12.53 -14.89
CA GLU A 115 11.79 12.89 -13.63
C GLU A 115 11.02 14.06 -13.03
N THR A 116 9.90 13.76 -12.39
CA THR A 116 9.20 14.69 -11.53
C THR A 116 10.01 14.73 -10.25
N ALA A 117 10.47 15.92 -9.88
CA ALA A 117 10.92 16.15 -8.51
C ALA A 117 9.76 15.81 -7.57
N ASP A 118 10.08 15.31 -6.37
CA ASP A 118 9.09 15.05 -5.33
C ASP A 118 8.22 16.32 -5.14
N GLU A 119 6.92 16.22 -5.43
CA GLU A 119 5.99 17.34 -5.38
C GLU A 119 4.90 17.06 -4.35
N ASP A 120 4.78 17.90 -3.34
CA ASP A 120 3.72 17.79 -2.34
C ASP A 120 2.44 18.46 -2.86
N VAL A 121 1.36 17.69 -2.96
CA VAL A 121 0.06 18.15 -3.45
C VAL A 121 -1.08 17.66 -2.55
N GLU A 122 -2.23 18.32 -2.66
CA GLU A 122 -3.48 17.81 -2.11
C GLU A 122 -4.26 17.11 -3.24
N ASP A 123 -4.47 15.80 -3.12
CA ASP A 123 -5.27 15.00 -4.05
C ASP A 123 -6.53 14.51 -3.33
N GLN A 124 -7.69 15.04 -3.73
CA GLN A 124 -8.99 14.68 -3.15
C GLN A 124 -9.06 14.87 -1.61
N GLY A 125 -8.35 15.84 -1.05
CA GLY A 125 -8.28 16.08 0.39
C GLY A 125 -7.25 15.21 1.15
N LEU A 126 -6.41 14.47 0.42
CA LEU A 126 -5.28 13.74 0.96
C LEU A 126 -3.98 14.46 0.58
N ALA A 127 -3.17 14.80 1.60
CA ALA A 127 -1.82 15.29 1.38
C ALA A 127 -0.93 14.13 0.90
N VAL A 128 -0.37 14.25 -0.30
CA VAL A 128 0.48 13.24 -0.93
C VAL A 128 1.71 13.86 -1.54
N THR A 129 2.82 13.12 -1.54
CA THR A 129 3.98 13.44 -2.38
C THR A 129 3.88 12.65 -3.67
N LEU A 130 3.82 13.33 -4.81
CA LEU A 130 3.93 12.70 -6.12
C LEU A 130 5.38 12.29 -6.34
N VAL A 131 5.58 11.03 -6.73
CA VAL A 131 6.92 10.48 -6.99
C VAL A 131 6.96 9.70 -8.30
N SER A 132 8.14 9.74 -8.92
CA SER A 132 8.44 8.91 -10.08
C SER A 132 8.55 7.42 -9.69
N ARG A 133 8.56 6.55 -10.71
CA ARG A 133 8.75 5.10 -10.50
C ARG A 133 10.14 4.77 -9.95
N SER A 134 11.19 5.46 -10.40
CA SER A 134 12.55 5.27 -9.88
C SER A 134 12.61 5.65 -8.40
N ARG A 135 12.00 6.78 -8.04
CA ARG A 135 11.92 7.22 -6.65
C ARG A 135 11.14 6.25 -5.76
N ALA A 136 10.03 5.71 -6.26
CA ALA A 136 9.28 4.66 -5.56
C ALA A 136 10.15 3.43 -5.25
N ARG A 137 11.03 3.02 -6.17
CA ARG A 137 12.00 1.92 -5.90
C ARG A 137 12.98 2.31 -4.81
N GLU A 138 13.57 3.49 -4.88
CA GLU A 138 14.49 3.96 -3.83
C GLU A 138 13.84 3.97 -2.44
N LEU A 139 12.59 4.43 -2.34
CA LEU A 139 11.84 4.43 -1.08
C LEU A 139 11.65 3.01 -0.51
N LEU A 140 11.47 2.02 -1.38
CA LEU A 140 11.24 0.63 -0.99
C LEU A 140 12.52 -0.22 -0.87
N SER A 141 13.63 0.24 -1.44
CA SER A 141 14.94 -0.42 -1.36
C SER A 141 15.77 0.02 -0.15
N GLN A 142 15.36 1.08 0.56
CA GLN A 142 16.05 1.47 1.78
C GLN A 142 15.82 0.40 2.85
N PRO A 143 16.89 -0.06 3.53
CA PRO A 143 16.71 -0.94 4.69
C PRO A 143 15.84 -0.20 5.69
N THR A 144 14.69 -0.77 6.01
CA THR A 144 13.85 -0.30 7.11
C THR A 144 14.68 -0.45 8.37
N ASN A 145 15.33 0.64 8.79
CA ASN A 145 16.19 0.66 9.96
C ASN A 145 15.41 0.08 11.14
N ALA A 146 15.84 -1.10 11.58
CA ALA A 146 15.28 -1.88 12.66
C ALA A 146 15.49 -1.19 14.02
#